data_AF-S6V5X4-F1
#
_entry.id   AF-S6V5X4-F1
#
_cell.length_a   1.000
_cell.length_b   1.000
_cell.length_c   1.000
_cell.angle_alpha   90.00
_cell.angle_beta   90.00
_cell.angle_gamma   90.00
#
_symmetry.space_group_name_H-M   'P 1'
#
loop_
_entity.id
_entity.type
_entity.pdbx_description
1 polymer ?
#
loop_
_entity_poly.entity_id
_entity_poly.type
_entity_poly.pdbx_seq_one_letter_code
_entity_poly.pdbx_strand_id
1 'polypeptide(L)' 'MRSESYWLDTAPDFTGAQDGAVEGQADVVVVGGGFTGLAAARALALKGASVVVL' A
#
# COMPACT_ATOMS: atom_id res chain seq x y z
N MET A 1 -22.75 19.92 -13.49
CA MET A 1 -21.33 20.11 -13.11
C MET A 1 -21.00 19.06 -12.07
N ARG A 2 -19.95 18.27 -12.28
CA ARG A 2 -19.51 17.24 -11.33
C ARG A 2 -18.58 17.94 -10.34
N SER A 3 -18.80 17.75 -9.04
CA SER A 3 -17.90 18.29 -8.02
C SER A 3 -16.50 17.68 -8.22
N GLU A 4 -15.47 18.49 -8.28
CA GLU A 4 -14.09 17.99 -8.30
C GLU A 4 -13.69 17.51 -6.90
N SER A 5 -12.82 16.50 -6.85
CA SER A 5 -12.35 15.96 -5.58
C SER A 5 -11.28 16.87 -5.02
N TYR A 6 -11.62 17.65 -3.99
CA TYR A 6 -10.66 18.52 -3.29
C TYR A 6 -9.38 17.80 -2.88
N TRP A 7 -9.50 16.53 -2.45
CA TRP A 7 -8.34 15.73 -2.03
C TRP A 7 -7.45 15.33 -3.22
N LEU A 8 -8.02 14.91 -4.35
CA LEU A 8 -7.22 14.54 -5.52
C LEU A 8 -6.62 15.76 -6.22
N ASP A 9 -7.25 16.93 -6.06
CA ASP A 9 -6.80 18.19 -6.64
C ASP A 9 -5.67 18.85 -5.84
N THR A 10 -5.69 18.72 -4.51
CA THR A 10 -4.74 19.42 -3.62
C THR A 10 -3.67 18.54 -2.99
N ALA A 11 -3.84 17.21 -3.01
CA ALA A 11 -2.83 16.32 -2.49
C ALA A 11 -1.56 16.37 -3.34
N PRO A 12 -0.36 16.35 -2.73
CA PRO A 12 0.87 16.18 -3.47
C PRO A 12 0.90 14.80 -4.13
N ASP A 13 1.61 14.69 -5.25
CA ASP A 13 1.84 13.42 -5.91
C ASP A 13 2.49 12.41 -4.95
N PHE A 14 1.95 11.19 -4.93
CA PHE A 14 2.55 10.11 -4.18
C PHE A 14 3.77 9.56 -4.93
N THR A 15 4.96 9.82 -4.40
CA THR A 15 6.24 9.35 -4.96
C THR A 15 6.88 8.24 -4.12
N GLY A 16 6.13 7.63 -3.22
CA GLY A 16 6.63 6.60 -2.28
C GLY A 16 6.49 5.16 -2.77
N ALA A 17 5.99 4.95 -3.99
CA ALA A 17 5.86 3.63 -4.58
C ALA A 17 7.24 3.05 -4.92
N GLN A 18 7.37 1.73 -4.87
CA GLN A 18 8.50 1.06 -5.52
C GLN A 18 8.36 1.16 -7.05
N ASP A 19 9.50 1.36 -7.71
CA ASP A 19 9.56 1.40 -9.17
C ASP A 19 9.43 0.01 -9.78
N GLY A 20 8.78 -0.06 -10.94
CA GLY A 20 8.64 -1.29 -11.72
C GLY A 20 7.33 -2.05 -11.46
N ALA A 21 7.19 -3.17 -12.15
CA ALA A 21 6.03 -4.04 -11.99
C ALA A 21 6.13 -4.85 -10.68
N VAL A 22 4.98 -5.25 -10.14
CA VAL A 22 4.95 -6.22 -9.04
C VAL A 22 5.38 -7.58 -9.60
N GLU A 23 6.52 -8.08 -9.15
CA GLU A 23 7.11 -9.35 -9.57
C GLU A 23 7.39 -10.26 -8.37
N GLY A 24 7.44 -11.58 -8.61
CA GLY A 24 7.78 -12.58 -7.60
C GLY A 24 6.59 -13.15 -6.81
N GLN A 25 6.90 -13.78 -5.68
CA GLN A 25 5.94 -14.43 -4.79
C GLN A 25 6.13 -13.92 -3.36
N ALA A 26 5.03 -13.76 -2.63
CA ALA A 26 5.03 -13.45 -1.20
C ALA A 26 4.11 -14.44 -0.48
N ASP A 27 4.37 -14.66 0.81
CA ASP A 27 3.50 -15.46 1.66
C ASP A 27 2.16 -14.76 1.89
N VAL A 28 2.18 -13.41 1.97
CA VAL A 28 0.99 -12.58 2.13
C VAL A 28 1.06 -11.30 1.30
N VAL A 29 -0.05 -10.94 0.66
CA VAL A 29 -0.25 -9.64 0.02
C VAL A 29 -1.34 -8.87 0.76
N VAL A 30 -1.04 -7.65 1.19
CA VAL A 30 -1.97 -6.74 1.86
C VAL A 30 -2.34 -5.62 0.89
N VAL A 31 -3.63 -5.47 0.61
CA VAL A 31 -4.15 -4.37 -0.22
C VAL A 31 -4.57 -3.21 0.67
N GLY A 32 -3.87 -2.09 0.59
CA GLY A 32 -4.10 -0.86 1.33
C GLY A 32 -3.07 -0.61 2.44
N GLY A 33 -2.28 0.46 2.27
CA GLY A 33 -1.30 0.96 3.24
C GLY A 33 -1.87 1.80 4.40
N GLY A 34 -3.12 1.57 4.79
CA GLY A 34 -3.74 2.24 5.94
C GLY A 34 -3.32 1.63 7.28
N PHE A 35 -3.83 2.18 8.38
CA PHE A 35 -3.47 1.73 9.74
C PHE A 35 -3.67 0.22 9.96
N THR A 36 -4.82 -0.31 9.53
CA THR A 36 -5.14 -1.73 9.65
C THR A 36 -4.25 -2.60 8.77
N GLY A 37 -4.01 -2.18 7.52
CA GLY A 37 -3.16 -2.93 6.58
C GLY A 37 -1.71 -3.02 7.06
N LEU A 38 -1.15 -1.89 7.50
CA LEU A 38 0.22 -1.87 8.04
C LEU A 38 0.35 -2.61 9.37
N ALA A 39 -0.67 -2.58 10.24
CA ALA A 39 -0.69 -3.37 11.46
C ALA A 39 -0.67 -4.88 11.14
N ALA A 40 -1.48 -5.33 10.18
CA ALA A 40 -1.51 -6.71 9.73
C ALA A 40 -0.18 -7.11 9.08
N ALA A 41 0.34 -6.29 8.16
CA ALA A 41 1.62 -6.54 7.48
C ALA A 41 2.76 -6.68 8.48
N ARG A 42 2.86 -5.77 9.45
CA ARG A 42 3.85 -5.81 10.53
C ARG A 42 3.71 -7.07 11.38
N ALA A 43 2.49 -7.43 11.78
CA ALA A 43 2.26 -8.61 12.61
C ALA A 43 2.66 -9.92 11.91
N LEU A 44 2.47 -10.00 10.60
CA LEU A 44 2.82 -11.18 9.80
C LEU A 44 4.31 -11.23 9.47
N ALA A 45 4.92 -10.09 9.13
CA ALA A 45 6.35 -9.99 8.91
C ALA A 45 7.16 -10.38 10.17
N LEU A 46 6.70 -9.97 11.37
CA LEU A 46 7.33 -10.38 12.64
C LEU A 46 7.23 -11.90 12.91
N LYS A 47 6.32 -12.62 12.23
CA LYS A 47 6.22 -14.08 12.28
C LYS A 47 7.05 -14.78 11.19
N GLY A 48 7.82 -14.02 10.41
CA GLY A 48 8.72 -14.54 9.38
C GLY A 48 8.08 -14.68 8.00
N ALA A 49 6.84 -14.23 7.79
CA ALA A 49 6.25 -14.21 6.46
C ALA A 49 6.88 -13.11 5.59
N SER A 50 7.12 -13.42 4.32
CA SER A 50 7.34 -12.41 3.29
C SER A 50 6.01 -11.70 3.00
N VAL A 51 5.97 -10.38 3.20
CA VAL A 51 4.75 -9.58 3.05
C VAL A 51 4.95 -8.46 2.04
N VAL A 52 4.01 -8.34 1.10
CA VAL A 52 3.93 -7.22 0.15
C VAL A 52 2.70 -6.38 0.50
N VAL A 53 2.85 -5.04 0.48
CA VAL A 53 1.74 -4.09 0.63
C VAL A 53 1.54 -3.38 -0.72
N LEU A 54 0.30 -3.35 -1.19
CA LEU A 54 -0.13 -2.72 -2.45
C LEU A 54 -1.04 -1.51 -2.19
#